data_AF-A0AA89C7J5-F1
#
_entry.id   AF-A0AA89C7J5-F1
#
_cell.length_a   1.000
_cell.length_b   1.000
_cell.length_c   1.000
_cell.angle_alpha   90.00
_cell.angle_beta   90.00
_cell.angle_gamma   90.00
#
_symmetry.space_group_name_H-M   'P 1'
#
loop_
_entity.id
_entity.type
_entity.pdbx_description
1 polymer ?
#
loop_
_entity_poly.entity_id
_entity_poly.type
_entity_poly.pdbx_seq_one_letter_code
_entity_poly.pdbx_strand_id
1 'polypeptide(L)'
;MMLETTVVRTVGDIYQAIGFSDDDKMGGDSVIMCKYASGVSSVEVGSNTGKVYQPLSDRTKSLSQISISTNGTIFRCSFNRDINSTDPEIFSLERSWNLLYARGIVAGGSPQHHNFRRASPSQVDFLTASLITAEDTDKTMIKVHGSLMIIAWIFFSSIGIVTARHYKAEWPDDSINKQKVWFQVHRACMILVFLCTAASFVVIFLEVEGYREIVVTDGRKYLESHPILGIVVTCLTCINPIMSLFRCAPDDKKRPIFNVAHFIVGSAAHILSAITITFGMNLEHAGVPEEATYVMYGYVATFILIEIILEVWRIAGAKQKDIDDSVQMNDISSVSQDSTPNKSLYKRKSRKPLVLYFHTVAMMVYAITMIVLVFQDNSET
;
A
#
# COMPACT_ATOMS: atom_id res chain seq x y z
N MET A 1 -42.48 -4.34 -4.07
CA MET A 1 -41.17 -5.02 -4.11
C MET A 1 -40.63 -5.16 -2.70
N MET A 2 -40.15 -6.33 -2.30
CA MET A 2 -39.45 -6.51 -1.01
C MET A 2 -37.98 -6.09 -1.18
N LEU A 3 -37.48 -5.28 -0.25
CA LEU A 3 -36.09 -4.87 -0.17
C LEU A 3 -35.56 -5.25 1.21
N GLU A 4 -34.36 -5.82 1.23
CA GLU A 4 -33.68 -6.21 2.46
C GLU A 4 -32.23 -5.77 2.42
N THR A 5 -31.76 -5.23 3.54
CA THR A 5 -30.36 -4.87 3.73
C THR A 5 -29.88 -5.35 5.09
N THR A 6 -28.68 -5.89 5.15
CA THR A 6 -28.06 -6.42 6.37
C THR A 6 -26.65 -5.87 6.48
N VAL A 7 -26.29 -5.38 7.68
CA VAL A 7 -24.95 -4.90 7.98
C VAL A 7 -24.49 -5.41 9.33
N VAL A 8 -23.19 -5.68 9.44
CA VAL A 8 -22.54 -5.88 10.74
C VAL A 8 -22.30 -4.50 11.36
N ARG A 9 -22.98 -4.25 12.48
CA ARG A 9 -22.84 -3.08 13.33
C ARG A 9 -21.63 -3.24 14.25
N THR A 10 -20.67 -2.32 14.11
CA THR A 10 -19.67 -2.03 15.14
C THR A 10 -20.28 -1.12 16.20
N VAL A 11 -19.75 -1.11 17.43
CA VAL A 11 -20.32 -0.37 18.58
C VAL A 11 -20.61 1.10 18.20
N GLY A 12 -21.88 1.53 18.23
CA GLY A 12 -22.29 2.91 17.96
C GLY A 12 -23.56 3.06 17.11
N ASP A 13 -23.91 4.31 16.84
CA ASP A 13 -25.04 4.69 15.99
C ASP A 13 -24.65 4.60 14.51
N ILE A 14 -25.47 3.92 13.70
CA ILE A 14 -25.16 3.54 12.32
C ILE A 14 -26.37 3.73 11.41
N TYR A 15 -26.13 4.00 10.13
CA TYR A 15 -27.14 3.91 9.09
C TYR A 15 -26.67 3.07 7.91
N GLN A 16 -27.64 2.53 7.19
CA GLN A 16 -27.50 1.93 5.87
C GLN A 16 -28.59 2.49 4.97
N ALA A 17 -28.26 2.79 3.72
CA ALA A 17 -29.15 3.45 2.79
C ALA A 17 -29.06 2.82 1.40
N ILE A 18 -30.21 2.76 0.74
CA ILE A 18 -30.37 2.42 -0.67
C ILE A 18 -30.77 3.69 -1.40
N GLY A 19 -30.02 4.05 -2.44
CA GLY A 19 -30.33 5.14 -3.35
C GLY A 19 -30.72 4.61 -4.73
N PHE A 20 -31.69 5.23 -5.36
CA PHE A 20 -32.07 5.03 -6.76
C PHE A 20 -31.65 6.27 -7.52
N SER A 21 -30.74 6.09 -8.49
CA SER A 21 -30.07 7.21 -9.17
C SER A 21 -30.04 7.04 -10.68
N ASP A 22 -29.96 8.17 -11.38
CA ASP A 22 -29.75 8.23 -12.84
C ASP A 22 -28.31 7.80 -13.22
N ASP A 23 -27.34 7.95 -12.31
CA ASP A 23 -25.92 7.63 -12.52
C ASP A 23 -25.31 6.84 -11.34
N ASP A 24 -23.99 6.61 -11.37
CA ASP A 24 -23.27 5.86 -10.34
C ASP A 24 -22.83 6.73 -9.14
N LYS A 25 -23.33 7.97 -9.04
CA LYS A 25 -22.89 8.98 -8.08
C LYS A 25 -24.06 9.49 -7.24
N MET A 26 -23.74 9.84 -5.99
CA MET A 26 -24.71 10.48 -5.10
C MET A 26 -24.99 11.91 -5.59
N GLY A 27 -26.26 12.24 -5.77
CA GLY A 27 -26.70 13.52 -6.32
C GLY A 27 -28.17 13.79 -6.06
N GLY A 28 -28.98 13.64 -7.10
CA GLY A 28 -30.44 13.86 -7.07
C GLY A 28 -31.19 12.55 -6.91
N ASP A 29 -30.90 11.80 -5.85
CA ASP A 29 -31.33 10.40 -5.73
C ASP A 29 -32.57 10.26 -4.85
N SER A 30 -33.41 9.27 -5.12
CA SER A 30 -34.44 8.82 -4.19
C SER A 30 -33.83 7.82 -3.21
N VAL A 31 -34.00 8.03 -1.90
CA VAL A 31 -33.26 7.30 -0.87
C VAL A 31 -34.19 6.67 0.16
N ILE A 32 -33.88 5.43 0.54
CA ILE A 32 -34.46 4.77 1.71
C ILE A 32 -33.32 4.43 2.65
N MET A 33 -33.39 4.95 3.88
CA MET A 33 -32.36 4.80 4.89
C MET A 33 -32.92 4.11 6.13
N CYS A 34 -32.23 3.07 6.58
CA CYS A 34 -32.45 2.50 7.90
C CYS A 34 -31.34 2.98 8.82
N LYS A 35 -31.71 3.47 10.00
CA LYS A 35 -30.75 3.93 11.01
C LYS A 35 -31.03 3.33 12.38
N TYR A 36 -29.97 3.12 13.13
CA TYR A 36 -29.99 2.81 14.53
C TYR A 36 -29.30 3.96 15.26
N ALA A 37 -30.06 4.71 16.05
CA ALA A 37 -29.57 5.88 16.77
C ALA A 37 -30.12 5.90 18.19
N SER A 38 -29.26 6.12 19.18
CA SER A 38 -29.66 6.23 20.59
C SER A 38 -30.52 5.06 21.10
N GLY A 39 -30.23 3.83 20.64
CA GLY A 39 -30.99 2.63 21.03
C GLY A 39 -32.27 2.38 20.24
N VAL A 40 -32.62 3.24 19.27
CA VAL A 40 -33.84 3.15 18.48
C VAL A 40 -33.50 2.88 17.01
N SER A 41 -34.12 1.86 16.44
CA SER A 41 -34.03 1.56 15.02
C SER A 41 -35.23 2.14 14.26
N SER A 42 -34.98 2.83 13.15
CA SER A 42 -36.03 3.41 12.30
C SER A 42 -35.67 3.28 10.81
N VAL A 43 -36.69 3.36 9.95
CA VAL A 43 -36.55 3.53 8.50
C VAL A 43 -37.13 4.87 8.09
N GLU A 44 -36.47 5.54 7.15
CA GLU A 44 -36.85 6.85 6.66
C GLU A 44 -36.67 6.89 5.12
N VAL A 45 -37.67 7.43 4.43
CA VAL A 45 -37.61 7.77 3.01
C VAL A 45 -37.26 9.24 2.87
N GLY A 46 -36.43 9.56 1.87
CA GLY A 46 -35.94 10.89 1.60
C GLY A 46 -35.41 11.02 0.18
N SER A 47 -34.86 12.18 -0.12
CA SER A 47 -34.15 12.46 -1.35
C SER A 47 -32.77 13.04 -1.04
N ASN A 48 -31.84 12.93 -1.97
CA ASN A 48 -30.59 13.67 -1.92
C ASN A 48 -30.72 14.96 -2.72
N THR A 49 -30.18 16.05 -2.17
CA THR A 49 -29.86 17.26 -2.94
C THR A 49 -28.35 17.44 -2.90
N GLY A 50 -27.68 17.02 -3.98
CA GLY A 50 -26.23 16.93 -4.03
C GLY A 50 -25.73 15.81 -3.10
N LYS A 51 -24.93 16.15 -2.09
CA LYS A 51 -24.39 15.16 -1.12
C LYS A 51 -25.10 15.21 0.23
N VAL A 52 -26.28 15.83 0.29
CA VAL A 52 -27.03 16.03 1.53
C VAL A 52 -28.35 15.28 1.45
N TYR A 53 -28.56 14.37 2.41
CA TYR A 53 -29.82 13.65 2.58
C TYR A 53 -30.89 14.53 3.22
N GLN A 54 -32.08 14.52 2.65
CA GLN A 54 -33.25 15.25 3.13
C GLN A 54 -34.41 14.27 3.35
N PRO A 55 -34.87 14.07 4.60
CA PRO A 55 -35.98 13.17 4.87
C PRO A 55 -37.32 13.77 4.44
N LEU A 56 -38.24 12.94 3.95
CA LEU A 56 -39.61 13.35 3.68
C LEU A 56 -40.37 13.66 4.98
N SER A 57 -41.41 14.48 4.88
CA SER A 57 -42.33 14.76 6.00
C SER A 57 -43.02 13.48 6.48
N ASP A 58 -43.49 12.64 5.55
CA ASP A 58 -43.89 11.26 5.83
C ASP A 58 -42.69 10.33 5.56
N ARG A 59 -42.01 9.95 6.64
CA ARG A 59 -40.77 9.15 6.60
C ARG A 59 -41.00 7.72 6.14
N THR A 60 -42.24 7.23 6.09
CA THR A 60 -42.55 5.85 5.69
C THR A 60 -43.40 5.80 4.44
N LYS A 61 -43.51 6.92 3.71
CA LYS A 61 -44.30 7.01 2.51
C LYS A 61 -43.89 5.95 1.49
N SER A 62 -44.89 5.26 0.92
CA SER A 62 -44.70 4.17 -0.05
C SER A 62 -44.00 2.92 0.51
N LEU A 63 -43.86 2.81 1.83
CA LEU A 63 -43.34 1.63 2.52
C LEU A 63 -44.44 0.88 3.28
N SER A 64 -44.36 -0.45 3.29
CA SER A 64 -45.22 -1.34 4.05
C SER A 64 -44.42 -2.54 4.58
N GLN A 65 -44.99 -3.33 5.50
CA GLN A 65 -44.35 -4.53 6.06
C GLN A 65 -42.92 -4.28 6.59
N ILE A 66 -42.71 -3.13 7.26
CA ILE A 66 -41.41 -2.75 7.80
C ILE A 66 -41.04 -3.69 8.95
N SER A 67 -39.86 -4.30 8.85
CA SER A 67 -39.26 -5.16 9.87
C SER A 67 -37.80 -4.77 10.05
N ILE A 68 -37.47 -4.30 11.26
CA ILE A 68 -36.11 -3.89 11.61
C ILE A 68 -35.66 -4.73 12.81
N SER A 69 -34.50 -5.37 12.68
CA SER A 69 -33.95 -6.27 13.69
C SER A 69 -32.51 -5.88 14.01
N THR A 70 -32.21 -5.80 15.31
CA THR A 70 -30.85 -5.61 15.82
C THR A 70 -30.52 -6.77 16.75
N ASN A 71 -30.00 -7.87 16.20
CA ASN A 71 -29.61 -9.04 16.97
C ASN A 71 -28.08 -9.10 17.10
N GLY A 72 -27.57 -8.82 18.31
CA GLY A 72 -26.14 -8.75 18.56
C GLY A 72 -25.45 -7.67 17.73
N THR A 73 -24.55 -8.09 16.83
CA THR A 73 -23.86 -7.23 15.88
C THR A 73 -24.58 -7.10 14.55
N ILE A 74 -25.70 -7.79 14.31
CA ILE A 74 -26.40 -7.74 13.03
C ILE A 74 -27.50 -6.68 13.08
N PHE A 75 -27.43 -5.72 12.16
CA PHE A 75 -28.50 -4.75 11.89
C PHE A 75 -29.13 -5.08 10.54
N ARG A 76 -30.38 -5.54 10.58
CA ARG A 76 -31.17 -5.97 9.42
C ARG A 76 -32.39 -5.08 9.26
N CYS A 77 -32.63 -4.63 8.05
CA CYS A 77 -33.77 -3.80 7.69
C CYS A 77 -34.46 -4.39 6.45
N SER A 78 -35.73 -4.74 6.59
CA SER A 78 -36.56 -5.30 5.53
C SER A 78 -37.86 -4.52 5.44
N PHE A 79 -38.33 -4.25 4.22
CA PHE A 79 -39.58 -3.55 3.97
C PHE A 79 -40.09 -3.84 2.56
N ASN A 80 -41.39 -3.67 2.36
CA ASN A 80 -41.98 -3.60 1.04
C ASN A 80 -42.07 -2.15 0.60
N ARG A 81 -41.68 -1.90 -0.65
CA ARG A 81 -41.81 -0.60 -1.31
C ARG A 81 -42.75 -0.71 -2.50
N ASP A 82 -43.59 0.30 -2.68
CA ASP A 82 -44.42 0.42 -3.88
C ASP A 82 -43.54 0.61 -5.13
N ILE A 83 -43.99 0.02 -6.24
CA ILE A 83 -43.28 0.09 -7.53
C ILE A 83 -43.57 1.42 -8.21
N ASN A 84 -44.86 1.76 -8.31
CA ASN A 84 -45.31 2.99 -8.93
C ASN A 84 -45.35 4.11 -7.87
N SER A 85 -44.83 5.28 -8.22
CA SER A 85 -44.92 6.49 -7.41
C SER A 85 -45.09 7.70 -8.33
N THR A 86 -45.96 8.62 -7.91
CA THR A 86 -46.16 9.93 -8.55
C THR A 86 -45.45 11.06 -7.80
N ASP A 87 -44.78 10.74 -6.70
CA ASP A 87 -44.02 11.70 -5.90
C ASP A 87 -42.65 11.94 -6.55
N PRO A 88 -42.25 13.20 -6.83
CA PRO A 88 -40.97 13.49 -7.49
C PRO A 88 -39.75 13.07 -6.65
N GLU A 89 -39.88 12.92 -5.33
CA GLU A 89 -38.80 12.51 -4.43
C GLU A 89 -38.74 10.98 -4.23
N ILE A 90 -39.78 10.26 -4.66
CA ILE A 90 -39.85 8.79 -4.62
C ILE A 90 -39.90 8.25 -6.04
N PHE A 91 -38.76 7.80 -6.54
CA PHE A 91 -38.64 7.37 -7.94
C PHE A 91 -39.49 6.13 -8.25
N SER A 92 -40.18 6.14 -9.39
CA SER A 92 -40.94 4.97 -9.85
C SER A 92 -40.00 3.86 -10.30
N LEU A 93 -40.18 2.65 -9.79
CA LEU A 93 -39.43 1.44 -10.18
C LEU A 93 -39.97 0.77 -11.44
N GLU A 94 -40.91 1.42 -12.15
CA GLU A 94 -41.30 1.04 -13.51
C GLU A 94 -40.21 1.37 -14.55
N ARG A 95 -39.19 2.11 -14.14
CA ARG A 95 -37.98 2.41 -14.91
C ARG A 95 -36.76 1.81 -14.23
N SER A 96 -35.70 1.63 -15.02
CA SER A 96 -34.42 1.16 -14.52
C SER A 96 -33.62 2.30 -13.87
N TRP A 97 -32.92 1.97 -12.78
CA TRP A 97 -32.09 2.93 -12.04
C TRP A 97 -30.75 2.30 -11.68
N ASN A 98 -29.72 3.12 -11.50
CA ASN A 98 -28.54 2.68 -10.79
C ASN A 98 -28.88 2.51 -9.30
N LEU A 99 -28.47 1.39 -8.73
CA LEU A 99 -28.71 1.07 -7.34
C LEU A 99 -27.47 1.45 -6.54
N LEU A 100 -27.61 2.49 -5.71
CA LEU A 100 -26.58 2.92 -4.79
C LEU A 100 -26.83 2.29 -3.42
N TYR A 101 -25.78 1.85 -2.76
CA TYR A 101 -25.82 1.38 -1.38
C TYR A 101 -24.74 2.09 -0.58
N ALA A 102 -25.09 2.62 0.58
CA ALA A 102 -24.15 3.30 1.46
C ALA A 102 -24.38 2.91 2.92
N ARG A 103 -23.31 2.89 3.71
CA ARG A 103 -23.40 2.80 5.17
C ARG A 103 -22.44 3.78 5.84
N GLY A 104 -22.82 4.28 7.00
CA GLY A 104 -22.03 5.24 7.74
C GLY A 104 -22.53 5.42 9.16
N ILE A 105 -21.89 6.33 9.89
CA ILE A 105 -22.28 6.64 11.27
C ILE A 105 -23.43 7.65 11.30
N VAL A 106 -24.19 7.62 12.40
CA VAL A 106 -25.17 8.66 12.71
C VAL A 106 -24.64 9.51 13.86
N ALA A 107 -24.75 10.83 13.73
CA ALA A 107 -24.38 11.77 14.78
C ALA A 107 -25.47 12.83 14.91
N GLY A 108 -25.90 13.11 16.14
CA GLY A 108 -26.99 14.06 16.41
C GLY A 108 -28.33 13.68 15.75
N GLY A 109 -28.55 12.39 15.46
CA GLY A 109 -29.75 11.89 14.78
C GLY A 109 -29.73 11.96 13.26
N SER A 110 -28.65 12.48 12.68
CA SER A 110 -28.47 12.67 11.22
C SER A 110 -27.34 11.79 10.66
N PRO A 111 -27.50 11.24 9.44
CA PRO A 111 -26.44 10.50 8.78
C PRO A 111 -25.24 11.42 8.52
N GLN A 112 -24.04 10.92 8.81
CA GLN A 112 -22.79 11.57 8.44
C GLN A 112 -22.29 11.04 7.10
N HIS A 113 -21.15 11.54 6.63
CA HIS A 113 -20.51 11.01 5.43
C HIS A 113 -20.28 9.49 5.55
N HIS A 114 -20.78 8.72 4.59
CA HIS A 114 -20.62 7.27 4.57
C HIS A 114 -19.14 6.89 4.45
N ASN A 115 -18.73 5.82 5.15
CA ASN A 115 -17.39 5.24 5.00
C ASN A 115 -17.36 4.08 3.98
N PHE A 116 -18.54 3.59 3.59
CA PHE A 116 -18.68 2.53 2.59
C PHE A 116 -19.78 2.88 1.60
N ARG A 117 -19.51 2.64 0.32
CA ARG A 117 -20.46 2.82 -0.79
C ARG A 117 -20.29 1.73 -1.83
N ARG A 118 -21.37 1.38 -2.50
CA ARG A 118 -21.40 0.55 -3.71
C ARG A 118 -22.43 1.12 -4.68
N ALA A 119 -22.19 0.94 -5.96
CA ALA A 119 -23.15 1.20 -7.03
C ALA A 119 -23.34 -0.09 -7.83
N SER A 120 -24.50 -0.28 -8.45
CA SER A 120 -24.68 -1.35 -9.43
C SER A 120 -23.80 -1.09 -10.66
N PRO A 121 -23.30 -2.14 -11.34
CA PRO A 121 -22.45 -2.00 -12.53
C PRO A 121 -23.22 -1.43 -13.73
N SER A 122 -24.55 -1.56 -13.72
CA SER A 122 -25.45 -0.99 -14.71
C SER A 122 -26.77 -0.61 -14.05
N GLN A 123 -27.63 0.09 -14.79
CA GLN A 123 -29.01 0.29 -14.39
C GLN A 123 -29.72 -1.05 -14.23
N VAL A 124 -30.56 -1.10 -13.20
CA VAL A 124 -31.29 -2.28 -12.75
C VAL A 124 -32.74 -2.19 -13.19
N ASP A 125 -33.25 -3.21 -13.88
CA ASP A 125 -34.68 -3.40 -14.06
C ASP A 125 -35.30 -4.13 -12.87
N PHE A 126 -36.06 -3.41 -12.07
CA PHE A 126 -36.70 -3.89 -10.85
C PHE A 126 -37.92 -4.79 -11.11
N LEU A 127 -38.45 -4.83 -12.34
CA LEU A 127 -39.59 -5.69 -12.67
C LEU A 127 -39.17 -7.12 -13.01
N THR A 128 -37.91 -7.31 -13.43
CA THR A 128 -37.39 -8.60 -13.91
C THR A 128 -36.20 -9.13 -13.10
N ALA A 129 -35.56 -8.31 -12.26
CA ALA A 129 -34.43 -8.73 -11.45
C ALA A 129 -34.82 -9.73 -10.34
N SER A 130 -34.16 -10.90 -10.30
CA SER A 130 -34.35 -11.92 -9.26
C SER A 130 -33.24 -11.93 -8.20
N LEU A 131 -32.03 -11.49 -8.54
CA LEU A 131 -30.91 -11.29 -7.60
C LEU A 131 -29.86 -10.38 -8.25
N ILE A 132 -29.49 -9.29 -7.58
CA ILE A 132 -28.45 -8.37 -8.03
C ILE A 132 -27.36 -8.38 -6.99
N THR A 133 -26.35 -9.21 -7.24
CA THR A 133 -25.09 -9.11 -6.51
C THR A 133 -24.34 -7.92 -7.10
N ALA A 134 -24.09 -6.89 -6.29
CA ALA A 134 -23.10 -5.88 -6.67
C ALA A 134 -21.79 -6.61 -6.97
N GLU A 135 -21.29 -6.46 -8.19
CA GLU A 135 -20.02 -7.03 -8.64
C GLU A 135 -18.95 -6.69 -7.59
N ASP A 136 -18.23 -7.70 -7.10
CA ASP A 136 -17.08 -7.44 -6.23
C ASP A 136 -16.15 -6.52 -7.02
N THR A 137 -15.88 -5.34 -6.45
CA THR A 137 -15.05 -4.32 -7.11
C THR A 137 -13.78 -5.00 -7.60
N ASP A 138 -13.47 -4.90 -8.89
CA ASP A 138 -12.27 -5.50 -9.45
C ASP A 138 -11.03 -4.87 -8.79
N LYS A 139 -10.51 -5.53 -7.74
CA LYS A 139 -9.33 -5.07 -7.00
C LYS A 139 -8.04 -5.32 -7.77
N THR A 140 -8.09 -5.77 -9.03
CA THR A 140 -6.91 -6.14 -9.80
C THR A 140 -5.91 -5.00 -9.89
N MET A 141 -6.33 -3.77 -10.21
CA MET A 141 -5.40 -2.65 -10.29
C MET A 141 -4.76 -2.32 -8.94
N ILE A 142 -5.52 -2.41 -7.83
CA ILE A 142 -5.00 -2.23 -6.46
C ILE A 142 -3.98 -3.33 -6.13
N LYS A 143 -4.29 -4.60 -6.44
CA LYS A 143 -3.39 -5.75 -6.23
C LYS A 143 -2.12 -5.63 -7.08
N VAL A 144 -2.23 -5.17 -8.33
CA VAL A 144 -1.08 -4.89 -9.22
C VAL A 144 -0.23 -3.75 -8.68
N HIS A 145 -0.83 -2.65 -8.22
CA HIS A 145 -0.13 -1.55 -7.56
C HIS A 145 0.71 -2.05 -6.38
N GLY A 146 0.09 -2.77 -5.44
CA GLY A 146 0.77 -3.33 -4.27
C GLY A 146 1.91 -4.27 -4.66
N SER A 147 1.68 -5.15 -5.65
CA SER A 147 2.68 -6.11 -6.13
C SER A 147 3.91 -5.43 -6.73
N LEU A 148 3.71 -4.40 -7.56
CA LEU A 148 4.81 -3.62 -8.13
C LEU A 148 5.61 -2.89 -7.04
N MET A 149 4.95 -2.38 -6.00
CA MET A 149 5.64 -1.74 -4.86
C MET A 149 6.45 -2.75 -4.04
N ILE A 150 5.92 -3.96 -3.82
CA ILE A 150 6.67 -5.06 -3.17
C ILE A 150 7.91 -5.43 -3.98
N ILE A 151 7.77 -5.65 -5.29
CA ILE A 151 8.89 -5.99 -6.18
C ILE A 151 9.95 -4.87 -6.19
N ALA A 152 9.51 -3.61 -6.27
CA ALA A 152 10.41 -2.47 -6.24
C ALA A 152 11.19 -2.41 -4.91
N TRP A 153 10.48 -2.34 -3.79
CA TRP A 153 11.08 -1.91 -2.53
C TRP A 153 11.59 -3.05 -1.66
N ILE A 154 10.90 -4.18 -1.64
CA ILE A 154 11.30 -5.35 -0.83
C ILE A 154 12.41 -6.12 -1.55
N PHE A 155 12.32 -6.26 -2.87
CA PHE A 155 13.30 -7.01 -3.65
C PHE A 155 14.43 -6.13 -4.22
N PHE A 156 14.15 -5.32 -5.24
CA PHE A 156 15.21 -4.61 -5.97
C PHE A 156 15.93 -3.57 -5.10
N SER A 157 15.21 -2.77 -4.32
CA SER A 157 15.82 -1.76 -3.46
C SER A 157 16.76 -2.41 -2.43
N SER A 158 16.33 -3.50 -1.80
CA SER A 158 17.11 -4.23 -0.80
C SER A 158 18.42 -4.77 -1.36
N ILE A 159 18.41 -5.37 -2.57
CA ILE A 159 19.62 -5.87 -3.22
C ILE A 159 20.53 -4.71 -3.61
N GLY A 160 19.96 -3.65 -4.20
CA GLY A 160 20.71 -2.50 -4.68
C GLY A 160 21.41 -1.72 -3.56
N ILE A 161 20.76 -1.54 -2.41
CA ILE A 161 21.35 -0.83 -1.25
C ILE A 161 22.46 -1.67 -0.61
N VAL A 162 22.20 -2.94 -0.29
CA VAL A 162 23.19 -3.85 0.31
C VAL A 162 24.45 -3.94 -0.57
N THR A 163 24.25 -4.12 -1.89
CA THR A 163 25.36 -4.20 -2.85
C THR A 163 26.20 -2.92 -2.88
N ALA A 164 25.54 -1.75 -2.97
CA ALA A 164 26.24 -0.48 -3.00
C ALA A 164 26.95 -0.13 -1.71
N ARG A 165 26.46 -0.60 -0.56
CA ARG A 165 27.05 -0.30 0.75
C ARG A 165 28.23 -1.22 1.09
N HIS A 166 28.07 -2.52 0.87
CA HIS A 166 28.97 -3.53 1.45
C HIS A 166 29.89 -4.24 0.44
N TYR A 167 29.58 -4.19 -0.85
CA TYR A 167 30.23 -5.03 -1.87
C TYR A 167 31.16 -4.26 -2.83
N LYS A 168 31.51 -3.01 -2.50
CA LYS A 168 32.37 -2.17 -3.37
C LYS A 168 33.75 -2.77 -3.68
N ALA A 169 34.26 -3.62 -2.78
CA ALA A 169 35.61 -4.17 -2.82
C ALA A 169 35.67 -5.67 -3.19
N GLU A 170 34.53 -6.35 -3.37
CA GLU A 170 34.50 -7.82 -3.51
C GLU A 170 34.91 -8.32 -4.90
N TRP A 171 34.79 -7.47 -5.93
CA TRP A 171 35.19 -7.77 -7.31
C TRP A 171 36.07 -6.64 -7.86
N PRO A 172 37.33 -6.51 -7.39
CA PRO A 172 38.21 -5.42 -7.80
C PRO A 172 38.68 -5.58 -9.25
N ASP A 173 38.83 -6.82 -9.71
CA ASP A 173 39.40 -7.17 -11.01
C ASP A 173 38.31 -7.32 -12.09
N ASP A 174 37.04 -7.45 -11.69
CA ASP A 174 35.92 -7.65 -12.61
C ASP A 174 35.20 -6.34 -12.95
N SER A 175 34.73 -6.23 -14.19
CA SER A 175 33.91 -5.11 -14.62
C SER A 175 32.80 -5.57 -15.56
N ILE A 176 31.65 -4.91 -15.47
CA ILE A 176 30.52 -5.10 -16.38
C ILE A 176 30.36 -3.79 -17.15
N ASN A 177 30.46 -3.83 -18.48
CA ASN A 177 30.45 -2.65 -19.35
C ASN A 177 31.43 -1.55 -18.89
N LYS A 178 32.67 -1.93 -18.56
CA LYS A 178 33.76 -1.04 -18.11
C LYS A 178 33.47 -0.28 -16.80
N GLN A 179 32.50 -0.75 -16.01
CA GLN A 179 32.17 -0.20 -14.69
C GLN A 179 32.28 -1.30 -13.63
N LYS A 180 32.54 -0.91 -12.39
CA LYS A 180 32.65 -1.85 -11.26
C LYS A 180 31.34 -2.64 -11.09
N VAL A 181 31.45 -3.93 -10.81
CA VAL A 181 30.30 -4.87 -10.69
C VAL A 181 29.22 -4.32 -9.75
N TRP A 182 29.61 -3.90 -8.54
CA TRP A 182 28.67 -3.36 -7.54
C TRP A 182 27.86 -2.16 -8.07
N PHE A 183 28.50 -1.30 -8.87
CA PHE A 183 27.88 -0.09 -9.39
C PHE A 183 26.82 -0.44 -10.44
N GLN A 184 27.09 -1.46 -11.26
CA GLN A 184 26.14 -1.93 -12.26
C GLN A 184 24.95 -2.64 -11.65
N VAL A 185 25.19 -3.52 -10.67
CA VAL A 185 24.10 -4.19 -9.94
C VAL A 185 23.22 -3.15 -9.23
N HIS A 186 23.81 -2.21 -8.51
CA HIS A 186 23.09 -1.12 -7.86
C HIS A 186 22.28 -0.31 -8.88
N ARG A 187 22.91 0.14 -9.98
CA ARG A 187 22.26 0.94 -11.02
C ARG A 187 21.09 0.19 -11.66
N ALA A 188 21.27 -1.08 -12.01
CA ALA A 188 20.21 -1.90 -12.58
C ALA A 188 19.03 -2.04 -11.60
N CYS A 189 19.30 -2.33 -10.33
CA CYS A 189 18.26 -2.42 -9.31
C CYS A 189 17.51 -1.10 -9.14
N MET A 190 18.22 0.03 -9.03
CA MET A 190 17.59 1.35 -8.86
C MET A 190 16.76 1.79 -10.07
N ILE A 191 17.17 1.41 -11.29
CA ILE A 191 16.35 1.64 -12.49
C ILE A 191 15.06 0.83 -12.41
N LEU A 192 15.12 -0.44 -11.99
CA LEU A 192 13.93 -1.27 -11.82
C LEU A 192 13.02 -0.76 -10.71
N VAL A 193 13.57 -0.29 -9.58
CA VAL A 193 12.81 0.40 -8.52
C VAL A 193 12.05 1.59 -9.10
N PHE A 194 12.74 2.45 -9.87
CA PHE A 194 12.13 3.63 -10.48
C PHE A 194 11.00 3.26 -11.45
N LEU A 195 11.23 2.32 -12.36
CA LEU A 195 10.24 1.89 -13.35
C LEU A 195 9.01 1.25 -12.70
N CYS A 196 9.21 0.33 -11.75
CA CYS A 196 8.11 -0.30 -11.02
C CYS A 196 7.32 0.71 -10.18
N THR A 197 8.01 1.64 -9.49
CA THR A 197 7.35 2.69 -8.69
C THR A 197 6.54 3.63 -9.59
N ALA A 198 7.10 4.07 -10.73
CA ALA A 198 6.42 4.94 -11.67
C ALA A 198 5.18 4.25 -12.29
N ALA A 199 5.32 3.01 -12.75
CA ALA A 199 4.20 2.23 -13.28
C ALA A 199 3.10 2.04 -12.22
N SER A 200 3.49 1.65 -11.01
CA SER A 200 2.57 1.44 -9.89
C SER A 200 1.85 2.72 -9.45
N PHE A 201 2.54 3.85 -9.47
CA PHE A 201 1.96 5.16 -9.18
C PHE A 201 0.93 5.57 -10.24
N VAL A 202 1.20 5.32 -11.53
CA VAL A 202 0.22 5.55 -12.60
C VAL A 202 -1.00 4.63 -12.43
N VAL A 203 -0.79 3.33 -12.19
CA VAL A 203 -1.87 2.36 -12.02
C VAL A 203 -2.84 2.78 -10.91
N ILE A 204 -2.33 3.14 -9.73
CA ILE A 204 -3.22 3.50 -8.62
C ILE A 204 -3.96 4.83 -8.85
N PHE A 205 -3.32 5.82 -9.49
CA PHE A 205 -3.98 7.08 -9.81
C PHE A 205 -5.07 6.92 -10.89
N LEU A 206 -4.91 5.96 -11.81
CA LEU A 206 -5.98 5.61 -12.76
C LEU A 206 -7.14 4.92 -12.03
N GLU A 207 -6.84 3.95 -11.16
CA GLU A 207 -7.84 3.21 -10.38
C GLU A 207 -8.68 4.10 -9.46
N VAL A 208 -8.05 5.09 -8.79
CA VAL A 208 -8.76 5.98 -7.86
C VAL A 208 -9.18 7.32 -8.47
N GLU A 209 -9.06 7.47 -9.80
CA GLU A 209 -9.39 8.67 -10.57
C GLU A 209 -8.70 9.96 -10.06
N GLY A 210 -7.45 9.86 -9.60
CA GLY A 210 -6.65 10.98 -9.12
C GLY A 210 -6.20 10.83 -7.66
N TYR A 211 -6.25 11.92 -6.89
CA TYR A 211 -5.93 11.88 -5.47
C TYR A 211 -7.20 11.63 -4.66
N ARG A 212 -7.15 10.63 -3.77
CA ARG A 212 -8.25 10.29 -2.89
C ARG A 212 -7.79 10.19 -1.44
N GLU A 213 -8.42 10.97 -0.58
CA GLU A 213 -8.25 10.84 0.86
C GLU A 213 -8.87 9.53 1.35
N ILE A 214 -8.15 8.88 2.26
CA ILE A 214 -8.62 7.67 2.93
C ILE A 214 -9.18 8.10 4.28
N VAL A 215 -10.39 7.66 4.59
CA VAL A 215 -11.04 7.89 5.89
C VAL A 215 -11.14 6.55 6.61
N VAL A 216 -10.55 6.46 7.80
CA VAL A 216 -10.53 5.22 8.60
C VAL A 216 -11.28 5.43 9.91
N THR A 217 -12.36 4.65 10.11
CA THR A 217 -13.28 4.83 11.24
C THR A 217 -13.04 3.87 12.42
N ASP A 218 -12.08 2.94 12.31
CA ASP A 218 -11.83 1.88 13.31
C ASP A 218 -10.74 2.23 14.33
N GLY A 219 -10.30 3.49 14.36
CA GLY A 219 -9.23 3.97 15.25
C GLY A 219 -7.82 3.90 14.65
N ARG A 220 -7.61 3.26 13.50
CA ARG A 220 -6.29 3.18 12.82
C ARG A 220 -6.01 4.41 11.93
N LYS A 221 -6.12 5.61 12.48
CA LYS A 221 -5.95 6.89 11.74
C LYS A 221 -4.61 7.03 11.01
N TYR A 222 -3.57 6.33 11.46
CA TYR A 222 -2.26 6.35 10.79
C TYR A 222 -2.34 5.86 9.33
N LEU A 223 -3.30 4.99 9.00
CA LEU A 223 -3.52 4.46 7.65
C LEU A 223 -3.94 5.54 6.66
N GLU A 224 -4.57 6.62 7.12
CA GLU A 224 -4.95 7.77 6.29
C GLU A 224 -3.73 8.46 5.66
N SER A 225 -2.54 8.27 6.23
CA SER A 225 -1.29 8.83 5.72
C SER A 225 -0.69 8.06 4.55
N HIS A 226 -1.19 6.87 4.21
CA HIS A 226 -0.66 6.05 3.09
C HIS A 226 -0.49 6.83 1.77
N PRO A 227 -1.51 7.53 1.21
CA PRO A 227 -1.36 8.25 -0.05
C PRO A 227 -0.32 9.39 0.04
N ILE A 228 -0.27 10.09 1.17
CA ILE A 228 0.71 11.16 1.41
C ILE A 228 2.13 10.60 1.44
N LEU A 229 2.35 9.52 2.20
CA LEU A 229 3.65 8.85 2.28
C LEU A 229 4.06 8.27 0.92
N GLY A 230 3.13 7.71 0.16
CA GLY A 230 3.37 7.21 -1.20
C GLY A 230 3.85 8.30 -2.16
N ILE A 231 3.25 9.50 -2.09
CA ILE A 231 3.71 10.67 -2.87
C ILE A 231 5.11 11.10 -2.44
N VAL A 232 5.37 11.18 -1.13
CA VAL A 232 6.71 11.54 -0.61
C VAL A 232 7.77 10.54 -1.09
N VAL A 233 7.51 9.24 -0.97
CA VAL A 233 8.42 8.18 -1.43
C VAL A 233 8.66 8.29 -2.95
N THR A 234 7.61 8.55 -3.73
CA THR A 234 7.71 8.73 -5.18
C THR A 234 8.59 9.94 -5.53
N CYS A 235 8.40 11.08 -4.86
CA CYS A 235 9.24 12.27 -5.03
C CYS A 235 10.71 11.97 -4.71
N LEU A 236 11.00 11.31 -3.59
CA LEU A 236 12.37 10.92 -3.22
C LEU A 236 12.99 9.97 -4.27
N THR A 237 12.18 9.06 -4.83
CA THR A 237 12.59 8.11 -5.87
C THR A 237 12.93 8.81 -7.19
N CYS A 238 12.30 9.94 -7.50
CA CYS A 238 12.65 10.78 -8.65
C CYS A 238 13.88 11.66 -8.37
N ILE A 239 13.97 12.26 -7.18
CA ILE A 239 15.07 13.16 -6.81
C ILE A 239 16.42 12.42 -6.83
N ASN A 240 16.46 11.18 -6.33
CA ASN A 240 17.72 10.45 -6.17
C ASN A 240 18.47 10.14 -7.49
N PRO A 241 17.83 9.66 -8.57
CA PRO A 241 18.47 9.53 -9.88
C PRO A 241 18.78 10.88 -10.52
N ILE A 242 17.95 11.92 -10.34
CA ILE A 242 18.26 13.28 -10.84
C ILE A 242 19.55 13.79 -10.21
N MET A 243 19.70 13.66 -8.89
CA MET A 243 20.95 13.98 -8.20
C MET A 243 22.13 13.19 -8.79
N SER A 244 21.91 11.91 -9.13
CA SER A 244 22.93 11.04 -9.71
C SER A 244 23.36 11.46 -11.12
N LEU A 245 22.52 12.15 -11.89
CA LEU A 245 22.90 12.76 -13.17
C LEU A 245 23.89 13.90 -12.99
N PHE A 246 23.78 14.66 -11.89
CA PHE A 246 24.69 15.73 -11.51
C PHE A 246 25.90 15.24 -10.69
N ARG A 247 26.19 13.93 -10.71
CA ARG A 247 27.29 13.33 -9.95
C ARG A 247 28.65 13.87 -10.39
N CYS A 248 29.38 14.45 -9.45
CA CYS A 248 30.74 14.98 -9.64
C CYS A 248 31.76 13.86 -9.94
N ALA A 249 32.90 14.24 -10.54
CA ALA A 249 34.03 13.33 -10.76
C ALA A 249 34.51 12.67 -9.46
N PRO A 250 35.15 11.48 -9.50
CA PRO A 250 35.65 10.78 -8.31
C PRO A 250 36.52 11.62 -7.38
N ASP A 251 37.37 12.48 -7.95
CA ASP A 251 38.35 13.27 -7.20
C ASP A 251 37.88 14.72 -6.92
N ASP A 252 36.61 15.03 -7.18
CA ASP A 252 36.04 16.36 -6.97
C ASP A 252 35.79 16.64 -5.47
N LYS A 253 36.12 17.86 -5.00
CA LYS A 253 35.89 18.30 -3.61
C LYS A 253 34.43 18.24 -3.18
N LYS A 254 33.47 18.34 -4.11
CA LYS A 254 32.03 18.25 -3.84
C LYS A 254 31.52 16.80 -3.78
N ARG A 255 32.33 15.82 -4.16
CA ARG A 255 31.95 14.39 -4.17
C ARG A 255 31.48 13.85 -2.81
N PRO A 256 32.07 14.24 -1.65
CA PRO A 256 31.56 13.83 -0.35
C PRO A 256 30.14 14.34 -0.07
N ILE A 257 29.83 15.59 -0.45
CA ILE A 257 28.49 16.18 -0.28
C ILE A 257 27.47 15.38 -1.09
N PHE A 258 27.79 15.10 -2.37
CA PHE A 258 26.96 14.25 -3.21
C PHE A 258 26.73 12.86 -2.57
N ASN A 259 27.79 12.21 -2.09
CA ASN A 259 27.68 10.87 -1.51
C ASN A 259 26.78 10.86 -0.26
N VAL A 260 26.91 11.87 0.62
CA VAL A 260 26.07 12.00 1.82
C VAL A 260 24.61 12.29 1.44
N ALA A 261 24.37 13.24 0.55
CA ALA A 261 23.01 13.58 0.13
C ALA A 261 22.32 12.38 -0.56
N HIS A 262 23.00 11.73 -1.50
CA HIS A 262 22.50 10.54 -2.21
C HIS A 262 22.19 9.39 -1.24
N PHE A 263 23.05 9.20 -0.24
CA PHE A 263 22.85 8.21 0.81
C PHE A 263 21.64 8.51 1.68
N ILE A 264 21.48 9.75 2.16
CA ILE A 264 20.36 10.15 3.02
C ILE A 264 19.03 10.02 2.27
N VAL A 265 18.95 10.57 1.06
CA VAL A 265 17.73 10.51 0.23
C VAL A 265 17.36 9.05 -0.08
N GLY A 266 18.32 8.22 -0.49
CA GLY A 266 18.07 6.81 -0.78
C GLY A 266 17.65 6.01 0.45
N SER A 267 18.29 6.24 1.60
CA SER A 267 17.95 5.54 2.85
C SER A 267 16.58 5.97 3.37
N ALA A 268 16.26 7.27 3.32
CA ALA A 268 14.95 7.79 3.71
C ALA A 268 13.84 7.22 2.83
N ALA A 269 14.03 7.17 1.50
CA ALA A 269 13.07 6.58 0.58
C ALA A 269 12.80 5.11 0.91
N HIS A 270 13.85 4.32 1.18
CA HIS A 270 13.70 2.90 1.52
C HIS A 270 12.94 2.69 2.84
N ILE A 271 13.28 3.44 3.90
CA ILE A 271 12.59 3.36 5.20
C ILE A 271 11.12 3.75 5.06
N LEU A 272 10.85 4.90 4.42
CA LEU A 272 9.47 5.37 4.22
C LEU A 272 8.67 4.41 3.34
N SER A 273 9.29 3.78 2.34
CA SER A 273 8.60 2.77 1.51
C SER A 273 8.12 1.58 2.34
N ALA A 274 8.91 1.09 3.30
CA ALA A 274 8.52 -0.01 4.16
C ALA A 274 7.31 0.34 5.05
N ILE A 275 7.31 1.56 5.60
CA ILE A 275 6.16 2.09 6.36
C ILE A 275 4.93 2.21 5.45
N THR A 276 5.11 2.78 4.25
CA THR A 276 4.03 3.01 3.28
C THR A 276 3.37 1.71 2.82
N ILE A 277 4.18 0.67 2.53
CA ILE A 277 3.69 -0.67 2.17
C ILE A 277 2.92 -1.28 3.33
N THR A 278 3.46 -1.17 4.56
CA THR A 278 2.77 -1.66 5.77
C THR A 278 1.40 -1.00 5.92
N PHE A 279 1.31 0.32 5.74
CA PHE A 279 0.02 1.02 5.81
C PHE A 279 -0.92 0.57 4.69
N GLY A 280 -0.41 0.46 3.46
CA GLY A 280 -1.22 0.07 2.29
C GLY A 280 -1.87 -1.30 2.43
N MET A 281 -1.14 -2.29 2.94
CA MET A 281 -1.68 -3.66 3.14
C MET A 281 -2.74 -3.74 4.23
N ASN A 282 -2.70 -2.83 5.21
CA ASN A 282 -3.67 -2.79 6.30
C ASN A 282 -4.93 -1.98 5.97
N LEU A 283 -5.05 -1.46 4.74
CA LEU A 283 -6.27 -0.82 4.26
C LEU A 283 -7.32 -1.87 3.91
N GLU A 284 -8.56 -1.66 4.37
CA GLU A 284 -9.71 -2.55 4.07
C GLU A 284 -9.91 -2.76 2.56
N HIS A 285 -9.66 -1.72 1.77
CA HIS A 285 -9.81 -1.77 0.31
C HIS A 285 -8.73 -2.63 -0.37
N ALA A 286 -7.56 -2.79 0.25
CA ALA A 286 -6.51 -3.67 -0.27
C ALA A 286 -6.91 -5.15 -0.16
N GLY A 287 -7.76 -5.50 0.81
CA GLY A 287 -8.27 -6.86 0.98
C GLY A 287 -7.17 -7.89 1.29
N VAL A 288 -6.07 -7.46 1.90
CA VAL A 288 -4.93 -8.33 2.20
C VAL A 288 -5.10 -8.92 3.61
N PRO A 289 -4.81 -10.23 3.81
CA PRO A 289 -4.81 -10.87 5.12
C PRO A 289 -3.85 -10.21 6.13
N GLU A 290 -4.20 -10.21 7.41
CA GLU A 290 -3.36 -9.64 8.49
C GLU A 290 -1.99 -10.33 8.59
N GLU A 291 -1.92 -11.59 8.17
CA GLU A 291 -0.71 -12.41 8.03
C GLU A 291 0.39 -11.68 7.25
N ALA A 292 0.03 -10.88 6.24
CA ALA A 292 0.99 -10.13 5.42
C ALA A 292 1.78 -9.10 6.24
N THR A 293 1.18 -8.54 7.30
CA THR A 293 1.85 -7.60 8.20
C THR A 293 2.96 -8.30 8.99
N TYR A 294 2.75 -9.54 9.44
CA TYR A 294 3.80 -10.30 10.13
C TYR A 294 4.94 -10.70 9.19
N VAL A 295 4.63 -11.05 7.93
CA VAL A 295 5.64 -11.29 6.90
C VAL A 295 6.49 -10.03 6.66
N MET A 296 5.85 -8.86 6.62
CA MET A 296 6.54 -7.57 6.49
C MET A 296 7.47 -7.27 7.67
N TYR A 297 7.04 -7.55 8.91
CA TYR A 297 7.91 -7.42 10.09
C TYR A 297 9.10 -8.38 10.02
N GLY A 298 8.88 -9.62 9.57
CA GLY A 298 9.95 -10.58 9.32
C GLY A 298 10.96 -10.09 8.28
N TYR A 299 10.49 -9.51 7.18
CA TYR A 299 11.34 -8.87 6.17
C TYR A 299 12.18 -7.75 6.77
N VAL A 300 11.57 -6.81 7.49
CA VAL A 300 12.27 -5.66 8.09
C VAL A 300 13.34 -6.14 9.08
N ALA A 301 13.00 -7.09 9.96
CA ALA A 301 13.94 -7.66 10.91
C ALA A 301 15.12 -8.37 10.21
N THR A 302 14.84 -9.16 9.18
CA THR A 302 15.87 -9.85 8.39
C THR A 302 16.79 -8.87 7.66
N PHE A 303 16.23 -7.85 7.03
CA PHE A 303 16.99 -6.82 6.33
C PHE A 303 17.94 -6.09 7.28
N ILE A 304 17.44 -5.66 8.44
CA ILE A 304 18.24 -4.99 9.47
C ILE A 304 19.34 -5.92 10.00
N LEU A 305 19.02 -7.19 10.27
CA LEU A 305 19.98 -8.17 10.75
C LEU A 305 21.14 -8.36 9.74
N ILE A 306 20.83 -8.49 8.45
CA ILE A 306 21.83 -8.64 7.39
C ILE A 306 22.71 -7.38 7.29
N GLU A 307 22.12 -6.19 7.33
CA GLU A 307 22.85 -4.92 7.34
C GLU A 307 23.79 -4.82 8.55
N ILE A 308 23.35 -5.20 9.75
CA ILE A 308 24.19 -5.23 10.95
C ILE A 308 25.34 -6.22 10.79
N ILE A 309 25.07 -7.44 10.34
CA ILE A 309 26.10 -8.48 10.12
C ILE A 309 27.16 -7.97 9.13
N LEU A 310 26.74 -7.37 8.03
CA LEU A 310 27.65 -6.84 7.01
C LEU A 310 28.43 -5.62 7.49
N GLU A 311 27.83 -4.73 8.28
CA GLU A 311 28.52 -3.57 8.85
C GLU A 311 29.54 -3.99 9.91
N VAL A 312 29.21 -4.94 10.79
CA VAL A 312 30.17 -5.54 11.74
C VAL A 312 31.33 -6.18 11.00
N TRP A 313 31.06 -6.93 9.93
CA TRP A 313 32.10 -7.54 9.10
C TRP A 313 32.98 -6.48 8.43
N ARG A 314 32.39 -5.39 7.94
CA ARG A 314 33.13 -4.27 7.36
C ARG A 314 34.06 -3.61 8.38
N ILE A 315 33.58 -3.33 9.59
CA ILE A 315 34.39 -2.72 10.66
C ILE A 315 35.51 -3.67 11.11
N ALA A 316 35.20 -4.96 11.30
CA ALA A 316 36.21 -5.96 11.67
C ALA A 316 37.29 -6.11 10.59
N GLY A 317 36.90 -6.11 9.31
CA GLY A 317 37.83 -6.16 8.19
C GLY A 317 38.72 -4.91 8.08
N ALA A 318 38.18 -3.73 8.37
CA ALA A 318 38.97 -2.48 8.41
C ALA A 318 40.01 -2.53 9.52
N LYS A 319 39.62 -2.95 10.74
CA LYS A 319 40.56 -3.12 11.87
C LYS A 319 41.66 -4.13 11.56
N GLN A 320 41.32 -5.27 10.94
CA GLN A 320 42.33 -6.26 10.58
C GLN A 320 43.34 -5.70 9.58
N LYS A 321 42.87 -4.93 8.58
CA LYS A 321 43.74 -4.30 7.60
C LYS A 321 44.67 -3.27 8.25
N ASP A 322 44.17 -2.44 9.17
CA ASP A 322 45.00 -1.47 9.89
C ASP A 322 46.09 -2.16 10.72
N ILE A 323 45.76 -3.30 11.34
CA ILE A 323 46.75 -4.14 12.05
C ILE A 323 47.79 -4.69 11.08
N ASP A 324 47.36 -5.32 9.98
CA ASP A 324 48.27 -5.91 8.99
C ASP A 324 49.21 -4.85 8.37
N ASP A 325 48.68 -3.68 8.02
CA ASP A 325 49.47 -2.55 7.49
C ASP A 325 50.48 -2.02 8.54
N SER A 326 50.10 -1.99 9.83
CA SER A 326 51.01 -1.58 10.92
C SER A 326 52.13 -2.60 11.18
N VAL A 327 51.83 -3.91 11.08
CA VAL A 327 52.82 -4.98 11.23
C VAL A 327 53.81 -4.95 10.06
N GLN A 328 53.34 -4.80 8.82
CA GLN A 328 54.21 -4.68 7.65
C GLN A 328 55.13 -3.45 7.74
N MET A 329 54.65 -2.32 8.25
CA MET A 329 55.47 -1.11 8.42
C MET A 329 56.57 -1.29 9.48
N ASN A 330 56.29 -2.03 10.56
CA ASN A 330 57.27 -2.43 11.57
C ASN A 330 58.30 -3.44 11.02
N ASP A 331 57.87 -4.40 10.20
CA ASP A 331 58.78 -5.35 9.56
C ASP A 331 59.72 -4.65 8.57
N ILE A 332 59.21 -3.73 7.75
CA ILE A 332 60.02 -2.96 6.77
C ILE A 332 61.06 -2.06 7.46
N SER A 333 60.73 -1.51 8.64
CA SER A 333 61.70 -0.71 9.43
C SER A 333 62.76 -1.58 10.12
N SER A 334 62.52 -2.89 10.26
CA SER A 334 63.48 -3.85 10.83
C SER A 334 64.35 -4.58 9.80
N VAL A 335 63.99 -4.53 8.51
CA VAL A 335 64.73 -5.21 7.42
C VAL A 335 65.44 -4.19 6.54
N SER A 336 66.63 -3.79 6.97
CA SER A 336 67.69 -3.37 6.06
C SER A 336 68.43 -4.61 5.56
N GLN A 337 68.49 -4.74 4.23
CA GLN A 337 69.15 -5.77 3.41
C GLN A 337 68.30 -6.97 2.94
N ASP A 338 68.02 -6.89 1.64
CA ASP A 338 67.89 -7.98 0.66
C ASP A 338 66.77 -9.03 0.86
N SER A 339 65.61 -8.79 0.25
CA SER A 339 64.85 -9.81 -0.48
C SER A 339 63.62 -9.20 -1.16
N THR A 340 63.34 -9.69 -2.36
CA THR A 340 62.17 -9.34 -3.19
C THR A 340 60.85 -9.66 -2.45
N PRO A 341 59.85 -8.76 -2.44
CA PRO A 341 58.62 -8.99 -1.71
C PRO A 341 57.76 -10.02 -2.46
N ASN A 342 57.61 -11.19 -1.84
CA ASN A 342 56.77 -12.27 -2.31
C ASN A 342 55.29 -11.83 -2.20
N LYS A 343 54.72 -11.32 -3.30
CA LYS A 343 53.31 -10.86 -3.44
C LYS A 343 52.27 -12.01 -3.42
N SER A 344 52.50 -13.07 -2.64
CA SER A 344 51.62 -14.25 -2.58
C SER A 344 50.99 -14.49 -1.21
N LEU A 345 50.92 -13.47 -0.36
CA LEU A 345 50.16 -13.52 0.89
C LEU A 345 48.65 -13.69 0.60
N TYR A 346 48.23 -14.95 0.59
CA TYR A 346 46.89 -15.47 0.87
C TYR A 346 45.73 -14.52 0.52
N LYS A 347 45.26 -14.55 -0.74
CA LYS A 347 43.96 -14.00 -1.13
C LYS A 347 42.87 -14.88 -0.48
N ARG A 348 42.60 -14.70 0.82
CA ARG A 348 41.55 -15.41 1.57
C ARG A 348 40.23 -15.14 0.83
N LYS A 349 39.69 -16.18 0.17
CA LYS A 349 38.46 -16.06 -0.61
C LYS A 349 37.34 -15.54 0.29
N SER A 350 36.89 -14.32 0.03
CA SER A 350 35.84 -13.67 0.82
C SER A 350 34.58 -14.51 0.78
N ARG A 351 33.99 -14.77 1.96
CA ARG A 351 32.69 -15.45 2.08
C ARG A 351 31.51 -14.51 1.89
N LYS A 352 31.73 -13.19 1.74
CA LYS A 352 30.64 -12.21 1.59
C LYS A 352 29.71 -12.48 0.40
N PRO A 353 30.18 -12.93 -0.79
CA PRO A 353 29.28 -13.26 -1.89
C PRO A 353 28.21 -14.30 -1.54
N LEU A 354 28.49 -15.23 -0.61
CA LEU A 354 27.49 -16.18 -0.11
C LEU A 354 26.39 -15.46 0.69
N VAL A 355 26.74 -14.46 1.49
CA VAL A 355 25.75 -13.65 2.23
C VAL A 355 24.88 -12.85 1.26
N LEU A 356 25.43 -12.29 0.20
CA LEU A 356 24.63 -11.62 -0.83
C LEU A 356 23.64 -12.57 -1.51
N TYR A 357 24.07 -13.80 -1.78
CA TYR A 357 23.20 -14.84 -2.33
C TYR A 357 22.05 -15.17 -1.36
N PHE A 358 22.34 -15.46 -0.09
CA PHE A 358 21.31 -15.71 0.92
C PHE A 358 20.37 -14.52 1.10
N HIS A 359 20.91 -13.29 1.12
CA HIS A 359 20.11 -12.06 1.14
C HIS A 359 19.16 -12.00 -0.05
N THR A 360 19.66 -12.23 -1.26
CA THR A 360 18.86 -12.19 -2.49
C THR A 360 17.73 -13.21 -2.47
N VAL A 361 18.03 -14.44 -2.05
CA VAL A 361 17.03 -15.50 -1.91
C VAL A 361 15.99 -15.15 -0.82
N ALA A 362 16.44 -14.64 0.33
CA ALA A 362 15.52 -14.23 1.40
C ALA A 362 14.58 -13.11 0.95
N MET A 363 15.09 -12.06 0.29
CA MET A 363 14.26 -10.96 -0.22
C MET A 363 13.27 -11.45 -1.28
N MET A 364 13.67 -12.42 -2.12
CA MET A 364 12.79 -13.05 -3.10
C MET A 364 11.66 -13.83 -2.43
N VAL A 365 11.97 -14.63 -1.39
CA VAL A 365 10.96 -15.39 -0.63
C VAL A 365 9.96 -14.45 0.05
N TYR A 366 10.42 -13.37 0.68
CA TYR A 366 9.53 -12.37 1.26
C TYR A 366 8.63 -11.72 0.21
N ALA A 367 9.20 -11.27 -0.92
CA ALA A 367 8.43 -10.64 -1.98
C ALA A 367 7.38 -11.59 -2.59
N ILE A 368 7.75 -12.84 -2.89
CA ILE A 368 6.81 -13.84 -3.43
C ILE A 368 5.72 -14.15 -2.42
N THR A 369 6.07 -14.41 -1.16
CA THR A 369 5.09 -14.68 -0.10
C THR A 369 4.10 -13.54 0.03
N MET A 370 4.56 -12.29 0.06
CA MET A 370 3.67 -11.13 0.16
C MET A 370 2.79 -10.96 -1.08
N ILE A 371 3.31 -11.19 -2.29
CA ILE A 371 2.49 -11.15 -3.51
C ILE A 371 1.42 -12.23 -3.49
N VAL A 372 1.74 -13.45 -3.05
CA VAL A 372 0.74 -14.52 -2.89
C VAL A 372 -0.35 -14.09 -1.92
N LEU A 373 0.01 -13.49 -0.79
CA LEU A 373 -0.96 -12.96 0.19
C LEU A 373 -1.81 -11.81 -0.37
N VAL A 374 -1.25 -10.94 -1.22
CA VAL A 374 -2.00 -9.86 -1.89
C VAL A 374 -3.11 -10.42 -2.80
N PHE A 375 -2.89 -11.58 -3.41
CA PHE A 375 -3.87 -12.22 -4.29
C PHE A 375 -4.77 -13.26 -3.59
N GLN A 376 -4.52 -13.56 -2.32
CA GLN A 376 -5.36 -14.47 -1.55
C GLN A 376 -6.69 -13.79 -1.23
N ASP A 377 -7.80 -14.34 -1.73
CA ASP A 377 -9.13 -13.78 -1.48
C ASP A 377 -9.61 -14.13 -0.07
N ASN A 378 -9.75 -13.12 0.79
CA ASN A 378 -10.43 -13.22 2.08
C ASN A 378 -11.96 -13.24 1.88
N SER A 379 -12.47 -14.20 1.10
CA SER A 379 -13.91 -14.40 0.91
C SER A 379 -14.59 -15.09 2.10
N GLU A 380 -13.85 -15.31 3.19
CA GLU A 380 -14.34 -15.96 4.41
C GLU A 380 -14.04 -15.11 5.65
N THR A 381 -14.78 -14.02 5.86
CA THR A 381 -15.14 -13.53 7.21
C THR A 381 -16.40 -12.69 7.16
#